data_AF-A0A5C3LUT5-F1
#
_entry.id   AF-A0A5C3LUT5-F1
#
_cell.length_a   1.000
_cell.length_b   1.000
_cell.length_c   1.000
_cell.angle_alpha   90.00
_cell.angle_beta   90.00
_cell.angle_gamma   90.00
#
_symmetry.space_group_name_H-M   'P 1'
#
loop_
_entity.id
_entity.type
_entity.pdbx_description
1 polymer ?
#
loop_
_entity_poly.entity_id
_entity_poly.type
_entity_poly.pdbx_seq_one_letter_code
_entity_poly.pdbx_strand_id
1 'polypeptide(L)'
;MEPFDLPTLDGLHLIPGLCDGVFLGAEALAGFPSLKTLPHTALLGFHGVNVHGSESRNKSMVVHIENPYDGTKTEEIAKKMIGERTFMGWPFLQEGLVVSVSDSLFKYEKMSVVPNTPPRVVSNPHAPQGLGHWKTKAERTEQYYSKRCGVITGNVDILLHVRPLKGT
;
A
#
# COMPACT_ATOMS: atom_id res chain seq x y z
N MET A 1 48.62 -14.61 -3.17
CA MET A 1 47.28 -15.22 -3.14
C MET A 1 47.05 -15.61 -1.70
N GLU A 2 46.12 -14.97 -1.01
CA GLU A 2 45.81 -15.37 0.37
C GLU A 2 45.07 -16.71 0.34
N PRO A 3 45.46 -17.68 1.19
CA PRO A 3 44.79 -18.97 1.27
C PRO A 3 43.37 -18.80 1.82
N PHE A 4 42.39 -19.47 1.20
CA PHE A 4 41.01 -19.51 1.67
C PHE A 4 40.82 -20.72 2.58
N ASP A 5 40.52 -20.48 3.86
CA ASP A 5 40.29 -21.54 4.83
C ASP A 5 38.85 -22.06 4.78
N LEU A 6 38.71 -23.38 4.71
CA LEU A 6 37.41 -24.04 4.73
C LEU A 6 36.86 -24.08 6.16
N PRO A 7 35.60 -23.69 6.39
CA PRO A 7 34.98 -23.81 7.72
C PRO A 7 34.82 -25.28 8.11
N THR A 8 35.22 -25.63 9.34
CA THR A 8 35.03 -26.95 9.93
C THR A 8 33.68 -27.05 10.63
N LEU A 9 33.03 -28.21 10.54
CA LEU A 9 31.72 -28.48 11.18
C LEU A 9 31.84 -29.00 12.63
N ASP A 10 33.04 -28.99 13.20
CA ASP A 10 33.30 -29.61 14.52
C ASP A 10 32.45 -28.98 15.62
N GLY A 11 31.63 -29.79 16.29
CA GLY A 11 30.73 -29.35 17.37
C GLY A 11 29.53 -28.52 16.92
N LEU A 12 29.34 -28.32 15.61
CA LEU A 12 28.19 -27.60 15.06
C LEU A 12 27.06 -28.57 14.72
N HIS A 13 25.84 -28.20 15.11
CA HIS A 13 24.62 -28.92 14.77
C HIS A 13 23.75 -28.05 13.86
N LEU A 14 23.07 -28.69 12.92
CA LEU A 14 22.08 -27.99 12.09
C LEU A 14 20.95 -27.46 12.99
N ILE A 15 20.60 -26.19 12.81
CA ILE A 15 19.45 -25.57 13.45
C ILE A 15 18.27 -25.72 12.48
N PRO A 16 17.28 -26.60 12.76
CA PRO A 16 16.12 -26.74 11.89
C PRO A 16 15.18 -25.54 12.07
N GLY A 17 14.89 -24.82 10.98
CA GLY A 17 13.87 -23.77 10.95
C GLY A 17 14.43 -22.36 11.15
N LEU A 18 13.68 -21.54 11.88
CA LEU A 18 14.00 -20.14 12.13
C LEU A 18 15.08 -20.01 13.21
N CYS A 19 16.14 -19.25 12.92
CA CYS A 19 17.15 -18.93 13.91
C CYS A 19 16.65 -17.88 14.91
N ASP A 20 17.22 -17.90 16.11
CA ASP A 20 16.94 -16.89 17.13
C ASP A 20 17.25 -15.48 16.62
N GLY A 21 16.35 -14.53 16.91
CA GLY A 21 16.48 -13.13 16.52
C GLY A 21 16.12 -12.81 15.05
N VAL A 22 15.58 -13.77 14.29
CA VAL A 22 15.14 -13.49 12.91
C VAL A 22 13.92 -12.57 12.87
N PHE A 23 14.00 -11.52 12.05
CA PHE A 23 12.89 -10.61 11.81
C PHE A 23 11.94 -11.15 10.74
N LEU A 24 10.64 -11.13 11.01
CA LEU A 24 9.59 -11.66 10.13
C LEU A 24 8.37 -10.73 10.10
N GLY A 25 7.51 -10.93 9.11
CA GLY A 25 6.22 -10.25 9.10
C GLY A 25 6.39 -8.74 8.92
N ALA A 26 5.82 -7.95 9.83
CA ALA A 26 5.91 -6.49 9.76
C ALA A 26 7.33 -5.97 10.08
N GLU A 27 8.16 -6.78 10.74
CA GLU A 27 9.54 -6.44 11.09
C GLU A 27 10.54 -6.92 10.04
N ALA A 28 10.09 -7.61 8.99
CA ALA A 28 10.95 -8.07 7.91
C ALA A 28 11.73 -6.90 7.28
N LEU A 29 12.93 -7.19 6.78
CA LEU A 29 13.78 -6.19 6.13
C LEU A 29 13.05 -5.49 4.98
N ALA A 30 13.40 -4.24 4.74
CA ALA A 30 12.82 -3.44 3.67
C ALA A 30 12.92 -4.15 2.31
N GLY A 31 11.84 -4.09 1.53
CA GLY A 31 11.72 -4.77 0.23
C GLY A 31 11.13 -6.18 0.30
N PHE A 32 11.07 -6.81 1.48
CA PHE A 32 10.36 -8.08 1.64
C PHE A 32 8.86 -7.84 1.82
N PRO A 33 7.99 -8.56 1.08
CA PRO A 33 6.55 -8.39 1.19
C PRO A 33 6.00 -8.94 2.50
N SER A 34 4.96 -8.32 3.02
CA SER A 34 4.27 -8.80 4.22
C SER A 34 2.81 -8.41 4.25
N LEU A 35 1.94 -9.38 4.54
CA LEU A 35 0.51 -9.11 4.78
C LEU A 35 0.28 -8.49 6.16
N LYS A 36 1.21 -8.69 7.11
CA LYS A 36 1.06 -8.30 8.52
C LYS A 36 1.17 -6.80 8.78
N THR A 37 1.42 -6.00 7.75
CA THR A 37 1.52 -4.53 7.84
C THR A 37 0.17 -3.83 7.78
N LEU A 38 -0.93 -4.56 7.46
CA LEU A 38 -2.30 -4.05 7.48
C LEU A 38 -3.21 -5.02 8.24
N PRO A 39 -4.22 -4.52 8.99
CA PRO A 39 -5.26 -5.37 9.56
C PRO A 39 -6.11 -5.99 8.46
N HIS A 40 -6.30 -7.31 8.53
CA HIS A 40 -7.00 -8.06 7.50
C HIS A 40 -7.56 -9.38 8.03
N THR A 41 -8.55 -9.90 7.31
CA THR A 41 -9.01 -11.29 7.41
C THR A 41 -8.73 -12.02 6.11
N ALA A 42 -8.69 -13.36 6.15
CA ALA A 42 -8.43 -14.16 4.96
C ALA A 42 -9.30 -15.42 4.93
N LEU A 43 -9.88 -15.72 3.77
CA LEU A 43 -10.79 -16.85 3.57
C LEU A 43 -10.51 -17.54 2.24
N LEU A 44 -10.61 -18.87 2.22
CA LEU A 44 -10.45 -19.65 0.99
C LEU A 44 -11.77 -19.68 0.21
N GLY A 45 -11.81 -19.09 -0.98
CA GLY A 45 -13.04 -18.93 -1.75
C GLY A 45 -12.83 -18.86 -3.26
N PHE A 46 -13.90 -19.07 -4.04
CA PHE A 46 -13.87 -18.86 -5.50
C PHE A 46 -13.99 -17.37 -5.80
N HIS A 47 -12.98 -16.77 -6.44
CA HIS A 47 -12.95 -15.32 -6.69
C HIS A 47 -12.56 -14.94 -8.14
N GLY A 48 -12.21 -15.92 -8.97
CA GLY A 48 -11.82 -15.69 -10.37
C GLY A 48 -10.52 -14.88 -10.49
N VAL A 49 -9.56 -15.09 -9.59
CA VAL A 49 -8.25 -14.40 -9.66
C VAL A 49 -7.54 -14.78 -10.95
N ASN A 50 -7.00 -13.79 -11.65
CA ASN A 50 -6.31 -13.90 -12.92
C ASN A 50 -4.84 -13.47 -12.78
N VAL A 51 -3.95 -14.44 -12.60
CA VAL A 51 -2.50 -14.18 -12.54
C VAL A 51 -1.87 -14.29 -13.93
N HIS A 52 -2.28 -15.26 -14.76
CA HIS A 52 -1.60 -15.64 -16.00
C HIS A 52 -2.44 -15.48 -17.28
N GLY A 53 -3.38 -14.54 -17.30
CA GLY A 53 -4.17 -14.17 -18.49
C GLY A 53 -5.59 -14.75 -18.50
N SER A 54 -5.88 -15.79 -17.73
CA SER A 54 -7.22 -16.35 -17.54
C SER A 54 -7.65 -16.38 -16.08
N GLU A 55 -8.96 -16.29 -15.83
CA GLU A 55 -9.51 -16.40 -14.48
C GLU A 55 -9.41 -17.84 -13.95
N SER A 56 -8.96 -17.96 -12.70
CA SER A 56 -8.93 -19.24 -11.99
C SER A 56 -10.35 -19.75 -11.70
N ARG A 57 -10.57 -21.04 -11.96
CA ARG A 57 -11.79 -21.76 -11.55
C ARG A 57 -11.69 -22.40 -10.18
N ASN A 58 -10.50 -22.39 -9.58
CA ASN A 58 -10.24 -22.95 -8.26
C ASN A 58 -10.39 -21.89 -7.17
N LYS A 59 -10.47 -22.34 -5.92
CA LYS A 59 -10.45 -21.44 -4.76
C LYS A 59 -9.08 -20.76 -4.65
N SER A 60 -9.09 -19.49 -4.26
CA SER A 60 -7.93 -18.68 -3.92
C SER A 60 -8.05 -18.23 -2.47
N MET A 61 -6.92 -17.96 -1.81
CA MET A 61 -6.95 -17.22 -0.55
C MET A 61 -7.35 -15.78 -0.86
N VAL A 62 -8.50 -15.35 -0.35
CA VAL A 62 -9.04 -14.02 -0.54
C VAL A 62 -8.82 -13.22 0.73
N VAL A 63 -8.11 -12.10 0.62
CA VAL A 63 -7.78 -11.23 1.75
C VAL A 63 -8.73 -10.04 1.77
N HIS A 64 -9.37 -9.79 2.90
CA HIS A 64 -10.21 -8.62 3.13
C HIS A 64 -9.48 -7.63 4.01
N ILE A 65 -9.24 -6.42 3.50
CA ILE A 65 -8.59 -5.35 4.25
C ILE A 65 -9.61 -4.68 5.16
N GLU A 66 -9.23 -4.48 6.42
CA GLU A 66 -10.01 -3.67 7.36
C GLU A 66 -9.60 -2.21 7.19
N ASN A 67 -10.57 -1.30 7.04
CA ASN A 67 -10.31 0.13 6.88
C ASN A 67 -10.28 0.84 8.23
N PRO A 68 -9.10 1.19 8.79
CA PRO A 68 -9.03 1.91 10.06
C PRO A 68 -9.45 3.39 9.95
N TYR A 69 -9.70 3.88 8.73
CA TYR A 69 -10.13 5.25 8.44
C TYR A 69 -11.62 5.35 8.11
N ASP A 70 -12.38 4.26 8.27
CA ASP A 70 -13.82 4.28 8.02
C ASP A 70 -14.51 5.37 8.86
N GLY A 71 -15.43 6.11 8.23
CA GLY A 71 -16.08 7.28 8.83
C GLY A 71 -15.22 8.54 9.01
N THR A 72 -13.92 8.51 8.72
CA THR A 72 -13.04 9.70 8.81
C THR A 72 -13.27 10.63 7.62
N LYS A 73 -13.38 11.94 7.85
CA LYS A 73 -13.57 12.92 6.77
C LYS A 73 -12.31 13.07 5.92
N THR A 74 -12.48 13.24 4.61
CA THR A 74 -11.36 13.43 3.67
C THR A 74 -10.47 14.61 4.05
N GLU A 75 -11.04 15.70 4.54
CA GLU A 75 -10.29 16.88 4.96
C GLU A 75 -9.37 16.61 6.16
N GLU A 76 -9.81 15.77 7.10
CA GLU A 76 -9.01 15.37 8.28
C GLU A 76 -7.83 14.48 7.85
N ILE A 77 -8.09 13.53 6.95
CA ILE A 77 -7.05 12.70 6.33
C ILE A 77 -6.06 13.58 5.56
N ALA A 78 -6.54 14.56 4.79
CA ALA A 78 -5.69 15.48 4.03
C ALA A 78 -4.79 16.32 4.94
N LYS A 79 -5.32 16.86 6.05
CA LYS A 79 -4.55 17.60 7.05
C LYS A 79 -3.46 16.76 7.71
N LYS A 80 -3.76 15.49 7.98
CA LYS A 80 -2.82 14.55 8.62
C LYS A 80 -1.76 14.02 7.64
N MET A 81 -2.13 13.74 6.40
CA MET A 81 -1.30 12.95 5.48
C MET A 81 -0.51 13.81 4.48
N ILE A 82 -1.00 14.97 4.04
CA ILE A 82 -0.30 15.74 2.99
C ILE A 82 1.03 16.28 3.54
N GLY A 83 2.12 15.98 2.83
CA GLY A 83 3.48 16.32 3.23
C GLY A 83 4.12 15.28 4.16
N GLU A 84 3.37 14.25 4.57
CA GLU A 84 3.90 13.14 5.33
C GLU A 84 4.36 12.01 4.41
N ARG A 85 5.30 11.24 4.94
CA ARG A 85 5.72 9.97 4.36
C ARG A 85 4.60 8.94 4.46
N THR A 86 4.46 8.12 3.42
CA THR A 86 3.57 6.96 3.39
C THR A 86 4.22 5.79 2.68
N PHE A 87 3.57 4.63 2.72
CA PHE A 87 3.97 3.43 2.01
C PHE A 87 2.87 3.00 1.04
N MET A 88 3.27 2.61 -0.17
CA MET A 88 2.37 2.22 -1.26
C MET A 88 2.79 0.86 -1.84
N GLY A 89 1.91 0.23 -2.61
CA GLY A 89 2.21 -1.03 -3.31
C GLY A 89 2.10 -2.29 -2.44
N TRP A 90 1.29 -2.25 -1.38
CA TRP A 90 1.06 -3.41 -0.51
C TRP A 90 0.74 -4.70 -1.32
N PRO A 91 1.35 -5.85 -0.99
CA PRO A 91 2.21 -6.10 0.17
C PRO A 91 3.70 -5.77 -0.01
N PHE A 92 4.11 -5.31 -1.19
CA PHE A 92 5.48 -4.91 -1.50
C PHE A 92 5.66 -3.41 -1.24
N LEU A 93 5.78 -3.05 0.04
CA LEU A 93 5.76 -1.65 0.45
C LEU A 93 6.94 -0.85 -0.12
N GLN A 94 6.62 0.23 -0.81
CA GLN A 94 7.56 1.25 -1.26
C GLN A 94 7.22 2.59 -0.63
N GLU A 95 8.25 3.29 -0.15
CA GLU A 95 8.15 4.61 0.48
C GLU A 95 7.84 5.70 -0.54
N GLY A 96 7.05 6.68 -0.13
CA GLY A 96 6.75 7.88 -0.91
C GLY A 96 6.21 9.02 -0.07
N LEU A 97 6.12 10.20 -0.69
CA LEU A 97 5.59 11.41 -0.08
C LEU A 97 4.17 11.69 -0.57
N VAL A 98 3.22 11.88 0.34
CA VAL A 98 1.85 12.27 -0.03
C VAL A 98 1.86 13.74 -0.45
N VAL A 99 1.49 14.01 -1.71
CA VAL A 99 1.44 15.37 -2.26
C VAL A 99 0.03 15.95 -2.28
N SER A 100 -1.00 15.11 -2.36
CA SER A 100 -2.39 15.52 -2.30
C SER A 100 -3.30 14.35 -1.94
N VAL A 101 -4.53 14.66 -1.54
CA VAL A 101 -5.59 13.68 -1.25
C VAL A 101 -6.81 14.05 -2.08
N SER A 102 -7.61 13.10 -2.53
CA SER A 102 -8.86 13.41 -3.24
C SER A 102 -9.96 12.41 -2.93
N ASP A 103 -11.17 12.92 -2.82
CA ASP A 103 -12.41 12.14 -2.85
C ASP A 103 -13.11 12.30 -4.21
N SER A 104 -14.35 11.81 -4.30
CA SER A 104 -15.15 11.82 -5.53
C SER A 104 -15.47 13.22 -6.06
N LEU A 105 -15.38 14.27 -5.24
CA LEU A 105 -15.79 15.64 -5.59
C LEU A 105 -14.64 16.64 -5.54
N PHE A 106 -13.69 16.48 -4.62
CA PHE A 106 -12.65 17.44 -4.31
C PHE A 106 -11.25 16.81 -4.31
N LYS A 107 -10.26 17.65 -4.63
CA LYS A 107 -8.83 17.41 -4.42
C LYS A 107 -8.29 18.39 -3.39
N TYR A 108 -7.57 17.88 -2.41
CA TYR A 108 -6.98 18.61 -1.29
C TYR A 108 -5.47 18.72 -1.48
N GLU A 109 -4.94 19.94 -1.43
CA GLU A 109 -3.53 20.26 -1.66
C GLU A 109 -3.04 21.28 -0.63
N LYS A 110 -1.75 21.22 -0.25
CA LYS A 110 -1.11 22.28 0.54
C LYS A 110 -0.74 23.44 -0.38
N MET A 111 -1.34 24.60 -0.15
CA MET A 111 -1.04 25.83 -0.89
C MET A 111 -0.81 27.02 0.05
N SER A 112 0.09 27.91 -0.35
CA SER A 112 0.28 29.21 0.29
C SER A 112 -0.67 30.20 -0.36
N VAL A 113 -1.81 30.45 0.27
CA VAL A 113 -2.86 31.34 -0.27
C VAL A 113 -2.45 32.82 -0.13
N VAL A 114 -1.63 33.15 0.87
CA VAL A 114 -1.13 34.52 1.11
C VAL A 114 0.41 34.48 1.18
N PRO A 115 1.12 35.42 0.55
CA PRO A 115 2.57 35.54 0.71
C PRO A 115 2.96 35.61 2.20
N ASN A 116 4.03 34.90 2.59
CA ASN A 116 4.53 34.81 3.98
C ASN A 116 3.63 34.13 5.02
N THR A 117 2.63 33.33 4.59
CA THR A 117 1.84 32.51 5.52
C THR A 117 2.16 31.02 5.38
N PRO A 118 2.08 30.22 6.46
CA PRO A 118 2.32 28.79 6.36
C PRO A 118 1.30 28.13 5.43
N PRO A 119 1.73 27.19 4.56
CA PRO A 119 0.83 26.49 3.64
C PRO A 119 -0.30 25.80 4.40
N ARG A 120 -1.54 25.97 3.90
CA ARG A 120 -2.73 25.31 4.45
C ARG A 120 -3.29 24.33 3.44
N VAL A 121 -3.99 23.32 3.94
CA VAL A 121 -4.74 22.39 3.08
C VAL A 121 -5.96 23.14 2.53
N VAL A 122 -6.09 23.17 1.21
CA VAL A 122 -7.19 23.80 0.48
C VAL A 122 -7.88 22.73 -0.35
N SER A 123 -9.22 22.75 -0.35
CA SER A 123 -10.07 21.88 -1.16
C SER A 123 -10.41 22.55 -2.49
N ASN A 124 -10.09 21.88 -3.60
CA ASN A 124 -10.43 22.32 -4.95
C ASN A 124 -11.42 21.32 -5.56
N PRO A 125 -12.61 21.75 -6.04
CA PRO A 125 -13.50 20.88 -6.78
C PRO A 125 -12.81 20.30 -8.02
N HIS A 126 -13.12 19.04 -8.35
CA HIS A 126 -12.69 18.50 -9.63
C HIS A 126 -13.32 19.28 -10.78
N ALA A 127 -12.58 19.47 -11.86
CA ALA A 127 -13.18 19.89 -13.13
C ALA A 127 -14.23 18.86 -13.58
N PRO A 128 -15.22 19.21 -14.41
CA PRO A 128 -16.28 18.29 -14.82
C PRO A 128 -15.78 16.93 -15.36
N GLN A 129 -14.70 16.94 -16.14
CA GLN A 129 -14.05 15.72 -16.64
C GLN A 129 -13.27 14.95 -15.56
N GLY A 130 -12.79 15.66 -14.53
CA GLY A 130 -12.01 15.12 -13.41
C GLY A 130 -12.82 14.17 -12.52
N LEU A 131 -14.14 14.38 -12.40
CA LEU A 131 -15.04 13.50 -11.64
C LEU A 131 -15.03 12.07 -12.22
N GLY A 132 -15.18 11.96 -13.54
CA GLY A 132 -15.15 10.67 -14.24
C GLY A 132 -13.76 10.02 -14.19
N HIS A 133 -12.70 10.80 -14.34
CA HIS A 133 -11.33 10.29 -14.23
C HIS A 133 -11.02 9.75 -12.83
N TRP A 134 -11.46 10.44 -11.78
CA TRP A 134 -11.28 9.99 -10.40
C TRP A 134 -11.99 8.65 -10.17
N LYS A 135 -13.26 8.55 -10.59
CA LYS A 135 -14.06 7.33 -10.43
C LYS A 135 -13.42 6.14 -11.14
N THR A 136 -13.03 6.31 -12.40
CA THR A 136 -12.33 5.26 -13.17
C THR A 136 -11.02 4.83 -12.49
N LYS A 137 -10.29 5.77 -11.86
CA LYS A 137 -9.05 5.45 -11.15
C LYS A 137 -9.32 4.63 -9.88
N ALA A 138 -10.33 5.00 -9.09
CA ALA A 138 -10.74 4.26 -7.90
C ALA A 138 -11.17 2.83 -8.24
N GLU A 139 -12.07 2.67 -9.22
CA GLU A 139 -12.55 1.37 -9.69
C GLU A 139 -11.42 0.50 -10.26
N ARG A 140 -10.47 1.10 -11.00
CA ARG A 140 -9.30 0.37 -11.50
C ARG A 140 -8.45 -0.18 -10.36
N THR A 141 -8.26 0.57 -9.29
CA THR A 141 -7.51 0.12 -8.11
C THR A 141 -8.19 -1.07 -7.44
N GLU A 142 -9.49 -0.99 -7.20
CA GLU A 142 -10.29 -2.09 -6.64
C GLU A 142 -10.21 -3.35 -7.52
N GLN A 143 -10.42 -3.19 -8.83
CA GLN A 143 -10.38 -4.29 -9.79
C GLN A 143 -9.00 -4.95 -9.85
N TYR A 144 -7.93 -4.15 -9.85
CA TYR A 144 -6.57 -4.66 -9.84
C TYR A 144 -6.33 -5.54 -8.61
N TYR A 145 -6.57 -5.02 -7.40
CA TYR A 145 -6.35 -5.78 -6.17
C TYR A 145 -7.26 -7.03 -6.10
N SER A 146 -8.52 -6.89 -6.48
CA SER A 146 -9.48 -7.99 -6.45
C SER A 146 -9.11 -9.11 -7.42
N LYS A 147 -8.85 -8.77 -8.69
CA LYS A 147 -8.68 -9.76 -9.76
C LYS A 147 -7.25 -10.20 -9.98
N ARG A 148 -6.24 -9.36 -9.74
CA ARG A 148 -4.83 -9.77 -9.87
C ARG A 148 -4.26 -10.31 -8.57
N CYS A 149 -4.67 -9.77 -7.42
CA CYS A 149 -4.05 -10.08 -6.13
C CYS A 149 -4.93 -10.93 -5.20
N GLY A 150 -6.22 -11.10 -5.48
CA GLY A 150 -7.15 -11.76 -4.56
C GLY A 150 -7.41 -10.95 -3.28
N VAL A 151 -7.33 -9.61 -3.38
CA VAL A 151 -7.44 -8.68 -2.25
C VAL A 151 -8.68 -7.83 -2.42
N ILE A 152 -9.56 -7.84 -1.43
CA ILE A 152 -10.75 -7.03 -1.36
C ILE A 152 -10.45 -5.83 -0.46
N THR A 153 -10.32 -4.66 -1.08
CA THR A 153 -10.04 -3.39 -0.39
C THR A 153 -11.28 -2.75 0.23
N GLY A 154 -12.48 -3.20 -0.17
CA GLY A 154 -13.71 -2.42 0.00
C GLY A 154 -13.81 -1.31 -1.04
N ASN A 155 -14.80 -0.44 -0.87
CA ASN A 155 -14.99 0.73 -1.74
C ASN A 155 -13.86 1.74 -1.51
N VAL A 156 -13.35 2.30 -2.60
CA VAL A 156 -12.32 3.34 -2.57
C VAL A 156 -12.98 4.71 -2.61
N ASP A 157 -13.23 5.26 -1.43
CA ASP A 157 -13.82 6.60 -1.28
C ASP A 157 -12.78 7.73 -1.34
N ILE A 158 -11.52 7.42 -1.04
CA ILE A 158 -10.42 8.37 -0.93
C ILE A 158 -9.17 7.83 -1.62
N LEU A 159 -8.52 8.68 -2.43
CA LEU A 159 -7.25 8.40 -3.07
C LEU A 159 -6.14 9.31 -2.52
N LEU A 160 -5.02 8.71 -2.11
CA LEU A 160 -3.77 9.42 -1.87
C LEU A 160 -2.99 9.56 -3.18
N HIS A 161 -2.54 10.76 -3.50
CA HIS A 161 -1.59 10.98 -4.60
C HIS A 161 -0.19 11.07 -4.00
N VAL A 162 0.65 10.13 -4.38
CA VAL A 162 1.96 9.91 -3.78
C VAL A 162 3.04 10.11 -4.83
N ARG A 163 4.13 10.80 -4.46
CA ARG A 163 5.37 10.81 -5.21
C ARG A 163 6.26 9.69 -4.66
N PRO A 164 6.51 8.60 -5.41
CA PRO A 164 7.39 7.54 -4.94
C PRO A 164 8.80 8.08 -4.73
N LEU A 165 9.46 7.63 -3.66
CA LEU A 165 10.88 7.89 -3.48
C LEU A 165 11.66 7.17 -4.61
N LYS A 166 12.53 7.91 -5.30
CA LYS A 166 13.42 7.36 -6.32
C LYS A 166 14.86 7.57 -5.86
N GLY A 167 15.65 6.49 -5.87
CA GLY A 167 17.02 6.48 -5.39
C GLY A 167 17.10 5.97 -3.95
N THR A 168 18.01 5.03 -3.72
CA THR A 168 18.57 4.65 -2.42
C THR A 168 19.94 5.31 -2.27
#